data_AF-A0AAE2BST1-F1
#
_entry.id   AF-A0AAE2BST1-F1
#
_cell.length_a   1.000
_cell.length_b   1.000
_cell.length_c   1.000
_cell.angle_alpha   90.00
_cell.angle_beta   90.00
_cell.angle_gamma   90.00
#
_symmetry.space_group_name_H-M   'P 1'
#
loop_
_entity.id
_entity.type
_entity.pdbx_description
1 polymer ?
#
loop_
_entity_poly.entity_id
_entity_poly.type
_entity_poly.pdbx_seq_one_letter_code
_entity_poly.pdbx_strand_id
1 'polypeptide(L)'
;MQEVRQQYDLEYDLRNKFAEVATFIMKNIDEMRQRAPETWLDPTLPDCNYCEQHNCVKPIMTKKKSINWLFLLLGQTVGCCKLSELKYFCKHTRNHRTGAKDRVLYLTYLELCRQLNPEGHELLFSIH
;
A
#
# COMPACT_ATOMS: atom_id res chain seq x y z
N MET A 1 -27.69 -1.43 14.30
CA MET A 1 -26.99 -0.94 13.09
C MET A 1 -26.79 -2.12 12.16
N GLN A 2 -27.42 -2.13 10.99
CA GLN A 2 -27.17 -3.14 9.97
C GLN A 2 -25.83 -2.81 9.29
N GLU A 3 -24.91 -3.78 9.24
CA GLU A 3 -23.73 -3.69 8.37
C GLU A 3 -24.22 -3.62 6.92
N VAL A 4 -24.12 -2.43 6.32
CA VAL A 4 -24.38 -2.23 4.89
C VAL A 4 -23.24 -2.91 4.14
N ARG A 5 -23.48 -4.14 3.65
CA ARG A 5 -22.55 -4.86 2.76
C ARG A 5 -22.77 -4.42 1.32
N GLN A 6 -22.34 -3.20 1.02
CA GLN A 6 -22.33 -2.70 -0.35
C GLN A 6 -20.93 -2.86 -0.92
N GLN A 7 -20.85 -3.37 -2.14
CA GLN A 7 -19.63 -3.43 -2.92
C GLN A 7 -19.79 -2.48 -4.09
N TYR A 8 -18.80 -1.62 -4.29
CA TYR A 8 -18.74 -0.69 -5.40
C TYR A 8 -17.29 -0.48 -5.82
N ASP A 9 -17.12 -0.03 -7.05
CA ASP A 9 -15.80 0.26 -7.59
C ASP A 9 -15.34 1.66 -7.17
N LEU A 10 -14.04 1.77 -6.94
CA LEU A 10 -13.36 3.04 -6.66
C LEU A 10 -12.41 3.34 -7.81
N GLU A 11 -12.19 4.63 -8.05
CA GLU A 11 -11.29 5.11 -9.09
C GLU A 11 -10.24 6.05 -8.50
N TYR A 12 -9.01 5.96 -9.02
CA TYR A 12 -7.91 6.83 -8.63
C TYR A 12 -7.27 7.43 -9.87
N ASP A 13 -6.97 8.73 -9.81
CA ASP A 13 -6.03 9.32 -10.74
C ASP A 13 -4.62 8.78 -10.46
N LEU A 14 -4.10 8.01 -11.41
CA LEU A 14 -2.82 7.31 -11.28
C LEU A 14 -1.67 8.28 -10.97
N ARG A 15 -1.61 9.42 -11.66
CA ARG A 15 -0.47 10.36 -11.56
C ARG A 15 -0.48 11.08 -10.22
N ASN A 16 -1.62 11.63 -9.84
CA ASN A 16 -1.79 12.37 -8.59
C ASN A 16 -1.59 11.44 -7.39
N LYS A 17 -2.22 10.26 -7.38
CA LYS A 17 -2.07 9.31 -6.27
C LYS A 17 -0.67 8.74 -6.16
N PHE A 18 0.00 8.46 -7.28
CA PHE A 18 1.37 8.03 -7.20
C PHE A 18 2.31 9.15 -6.71
N ALA A 19 2.09 10.40 -7.14
CA ALA A 19 2.86 11.54 -6.67
C ALA A 19 2.71 11.78 -5.15
N GLU A 20 1.51 11.59 -4.60
CA GLU A 20 1.26 11.60 -3.15
C GLU A 20 2.12 10.55 -2.43
N VAL A 21 2.08 9.29 -2.89
CA VAL A 21 2.84 8.17 -2.31
C VAL A 21 4.35 8.41 -2.39
N ALA A 22 4.85 8.79 -3.58
CA ALA A 22 6.28 9.03 -3.80
C ALA A 22 6.79 10.18 -2.92
N THR A 23 6.03 11.28 -2.84
CA THR A 23 6.36 12.43 -2.00
C THR A 23 6.39 12.06 -0.52
N PHE A 24 5.43 11.25 -0.07
CA PHE A 24 5.41 10.76 1.31
C PHE A 24 6.65 9.92 1.63
N ILE A 25 7.03 9.00 0.73
CA ILE A 25 8.24 8.19 0.90
C ILE A 25 9.48 9.08 0.98
N MET A 26 9.68 9.99 0.01
CA MET A 26 10.84 10.89 -0.03
C MET A 26 11.04 11.66 1.27
N LYS A 27 9.95 12.16 1.85
CA LYS A 27 9.99 12.98 3.07
C LYS A 27 10.31 12.18 4.34
N ASN A 28 10.04 10.88 4.35
CA ASN A 28 10.06 10.07 5.57
C ASN A 28 11.04 8.88 5.51
N ILE A 29 11.68 8.61 4.35
CA ILE A 29 12.44 7.37 4.13
C ILE A 29 13.60 7.17 5.12
N ASP A 30 14.26 8.26 5.51
CA ASP A 30 15.33 8.28 6.51
C ASP A 30 14.84 7.84 7.89
N GLU A 31 13.66 8.30 8.28
CA GLU A 31 13.07 8.02 9.59
C GLU A 31 12.44 6.63 9.67
N MET A 32 11.97 6.09 8.53
CA MET A 32 11.32 4.78 8.45
C MET A 32 12.24 3.64 8.91
N ARG A 33 13.58 3.77 8.81
CA ARG A 33 14.55 2.76 9.28
C ARG A 33 14.19 1.32 8.88
N GLN A 34 13.79 1.15 7.61
CA GLN A 34 13.35 -0.11 7.01
C GLN A 34 12.08 -0.73 7.63
N ARG A 35 11.21 0.10 8.21
CA ARG A 35 9.92 -0.27 8.78
C ARG A 35 8.84 0.66 8.25
N ALA A 36 7.64 0.11 8.04
CA ALA A 36 6.51 0.91 7.64
C ALA A 36 6.11 1.85 8.78
N PRO A 37 5.80 3.14 8.49
CA PRO A 37 5.25 4.04 9.49
C PRO A 37 3.88 3.55 9.96
N GLU A 38 3.43 4.07 11.10
CA GLU A 38 2.16 3.69 11.72
C GLU A 38 0.96 3.92 10.79
N THR A 39 0.98 5.02 10.03
CA THR A 39 -0.05 5.36 9.03
C THR A 39 -0.17 4.36 7.88
N TRP A 40 0.83 3.50 7.66
CA TRP A 40 0.70 2.39 6.71
C TRP A 40 0.26 1.09 7.39
N LEU A 41 0.58 0.90 8.67
CA LEU A 41 0.12 -0.26 9.45
C LEU A 41 -1.38 -0.17 9.74
N ASP A 42 -1.86 1.04 10.01
CA ASP A 42 -3.26 1.41 10.19
C ASP A 42 -3.65 2.48 9.13
N PRO A 43 -3.92 2.06 7.88
CA PRO A 43 -4.16 2.98 6.79
C PRO A 43 -5.51 3.69 6.92
N THR A 44 -5.53 4.97 6.61
CA THR A 44 -6.79 5.70 6.38
C THR A 44 -7.48 5.15 5.15
N LEU A 45 -8.66 4.60 5.37
CA LEU A 45 -9.59 4.08 4.37
C LEU A 45 -10.47 5.19 3.81
N PRO A 46 -11.00 5.02 2.58
CA PRO A 46 -12.02 5.92 2.06
C PRO A 46 -13.31 5.89 2.90
N ASP A 47 -14.02 7.01 2.85
CA ASP A 47 -15.38 7.12 3.36
C ASP A 47 -16.36 6.37 2.45
N CYS A 48 -17.46 5.90 3.03
CA CYS A 48 -18.48 5.21 2.26
C CYS A 48 -19.35 6.19 1.48
N ASN A 49 -19.54 5.96 0.18
CA ASN A 49 -20.40 6.81 -0.65
C ASN A 49 -21.90 6.61 -0.39
N TYR A 50 -22.27 5.56 0.35
CA TYR A 50 -23.66 5.11 0.53
C TYR A 50 -24.12 5.10 1.98
N CYS A 51 -23.22 5.30 2.93
CA CYS A 51 -23.57 5.40 4.35
C CYS A 51 -22.71 6.48 5.03
N GLU A 52 -23.16 6.97 6.17
CA GLU A 52 -22.51 8.06 6.92
C GLU A 52 -21.24 7.62 7.68
N GLN A 53 -20.71 6.43 7.39
CA GLN A 53 -19.50 5.94 8.02
C GLN A 53 -18.26 6.43 7.29
N HIS A 54 -17.33 6.99 8.07
CA HIS A 54 -16.03 7.44 7.61
C HIS A 54 -14.97 6.36 7.82
N ASN A 55 -13.90 6.39 7.03
CA ASN A 55 -12.73 5.52 7.21
C ASN A 55 -13.08 4.02 7.31
N CYS A 56 -13.99 3.54 6.46
CA CYS A 56 -14.58 2.20 6.62
C CYS A 56 -14.54 1.31 5.37
N VAL A 57 -14.22 1.86 4.19
CA VAL A 57 -14.24 1.12 2.92
C VAL A 57 -12.97 0.28 2.80
N LYS A 58 -13.12 -1.05 2.90
CA LYS A 58 -11.99 -1.99 2.88
C LYS A 58 -11.85 -2.65 1.51
N PRO A 59 -10.61 -2.91 1.04
CA PRO A 59 -10.39 -3.68 -0.17
C PRO A 59 -10.88 -5.13 -0.01
N ILE A 60 -11.51 -5.66 -1.05
CA ILE A 60 -11.99 -7.04 -1.07
C ILE A 60 -10.86 -7.97 -1.53
N MET A 61 -10.33 -8.75 -0.59
CA MET A 61 -9.19 -9.64 -0.81
C MET A 61 -9.65 -11.10 -0.87
N THR A 62 -9.76 -11.66 -2.07
CA THR A 62 -10.23 -13.05 -2.26
C THR A 62 -9.08 -14.06 -2.33
N LYS A 63 -8.17 -13.91 -3.29
CA LYS A 63 -7.02 -14.80 -3.51
C LYS A 63 -5.74 -13.99 -3.65
N LYS A 64 -4.63 -14.48 -3.10
CA LYS A 64 -3.32 -13.78 -3.13
C LYS A 64 -2.88 -13.38 -4.55
N LYS A 65 -3.18 -14.23 -5.54
CA LYS A 65 -2.82 -14.01 -6.95
C LYS A 65 -3.67 -12.97 -7.68
N SER A 66 -4.82 -12.58 -7.13
CA SER A 66 -5.75 -11.63 -7.72
C SER A 66 -5.79 -10.30 -6.98
N ILE A 67 -4.86 -10.07 -6.05
CA ILE A 67 -4.74 -8.79 -5.35
C ILE A 67 -4.31 -7.73 -6.37
N ASN A 68 -5.08 -6.64 -6.45
CA ASN A 68 -4.73 -5.48 -7.24
C ASN A 68 -3.72 -4.61 -6.46
N TRP A 69 -2.45 -4.99 -6.49
CA TRP A 69 -1.39 -4.33 -5.73
C TRP A 69 -1.20 -2.85 -6.11
N LEU A 70 -1.39 -2.51 -7.39
CA LEU A 70 -1.32 -1.13 -7.85
C LEU A 70 -2.43 -0.29 -7.19
N PHE A 71 -3.66 -0.80 -7.15
CA PHE A 71 -4.76 -0.06 -6.54
C PHE A 71 -4.56 0.16 -5.03
N LEU A 72 -4.04 -0.86 -4.34
CA LEU A 72 -3.70 -0.75 -2.91
C LEU A 72 -2.57 0.26 -2.66
N LEU A 73 -1.57 0.33 -3.55
CA LEU A 73 -0.51 1.33 -3.49
C LEU A 73 -1.09 2.74 -3.59
N LEU A 74 -1.89 3.00 -4.63
CA LEU A 74 -2.46 4.32 -4.91
C LEU A 74 -3.40 4.80 -3.82
N GLY A 75 -4.17 3.88 -3.23
CA GLY A 75 -5.02 4.17 -2.07
C GLY A 75 -4.26 4.22 -0.74
N GLN A 76 -2.96 3.91 -0.71
CA GLN A 76 -2.17 3.72 0.52
C GLN A 76 -2.80 2.70 1.50
N THR A 77 -3.48 1.67 0.98
CA THR A 77 -4.21 0.64 1.75
C THR A 77 -3.52 -0.73 1.73
N VAL A 78 -2.24 -0.81 1.31
CA VAL A 78 -1.46 -2.06 1.34
C VAL A 78 -1.41 -2.64 2.77
N GLY A 79 -1.47 -1.79 3.79
CA GLY A 79 -1.60 -2.16 5.20
C GLY A 79 -2.77 -3.08 5.53
N CYS A 80 -3.85 -3.05 4.74
CA CYS A 80 -5.00 -3.93 4.90
C CYS A 80 -4.65 -5.41 4.59
N CYS A 81 -3.56 -5.66 3.87
CA CYS A 81 -3.11 -7.02 3.58
C CYS A 81 -2.69 -7.76 4.85
N LYS A 82 -2.99 -9.05 4.88
CA LYS A 82 -2.44 -9.98 5.86
C LYS A 82 -0.95 -10.17 5.62
N LEU A 83 -0.20 -10.49 6.68
CA LEU A 83 1.23 -10.82 6.55
C LEU A 83 1.51 -11.92 5.52
N SER A 84 0.59 -12.89 5.37
CA SER A 84 0.76 -13.99 4.41
C SER A 84 0.55 -13.58 2.95
N GLU A 85 -0.15 -12.48 2.68
CA GLU A 85 -0.32 -11.86 1.36
C GLU A 85 0.91 -11.02 1.02
N LEU A 86 1.39 -10.21 1.97
CA LEU A 86 2.64 -9.45 1.82
C LEU A 86 3.84 -10.37 1.57
N LYS A 87 3.96 -11.46 2.35
CA LYS A 87 5.00 -12.49 2.12
C LYS A 87 4.86 -13.16 0.76
N TYR A 88 3.64 -13.32 0.25
CA TYR A 88 3.41 -13.85 -1.09
C TYR A 88 3.94 -12.88 -2.15
N PHE A 89 3.63 -11.59 -2.04
CA PHE A 89 4.18 -10.57 -2.94
C PHE A 89 5.71 -10.58 -2.95
N CYS A 90 6.34 -10.47 -1.77
CA CYS A 90 7.79 -10.45 -1.64
C CYS A 90 8.48 -11.71 -2.20
N LYS A 91 7.85 -12.90 -2.06
CA LYS A 91 8.34 -14.13 -2.68
C LYS A 91 8.40 -14.04 -4.21
N HIS A 92 7.42 -13.38 -4.84
CA HIS A 92 7.33 -13.27 -6.30
C HIS A 92 8.13 -12.09 -6.86
N THR A 93 8.53 -11.13 -6.02
CA THR A 93 9.44 -10.03 -6.38
C THR A 93 10.88 -10.28 -5.96
N ARG A 94 11.22 -11.52 -5.54
CA ARG A 94 12.56 -11.95 -5.08
C ARG A 94 13.10 -11.18 -3.88
N ASN A 95 12.23 -10.53 -3.12
CA ASN A 95 12.55 -9.87 -1.86
C ASN A 95 12.39 -10.86 -0.69
N HIS A 96 13.37 -11.75 -0.52
CA HIS A 96 13.32 -12.79 0.51
C HIS A 96 13.63 -12.23 1.90
N ARG A 97 12.64 -11.64 2.57
CA ARG A 97 12.72 -11.32 4.01
C ARG A 97 11.83 -12.22 4.86
N THR A 98 12.41 -12.73 5.93
CA THR A 98 11.70 -13.11 7.15
C THR A 98 11.61 -11.88 8.05
N GLY A 99 10.40 -11.39 8.34
CA GLY A 99 10.23 -10.21 9.17
C GLY A 99 8.80 -10.05 9.70
N ALA A 100 8.66 -9.16 10.68
CA ALA A 100 7.38 -8.67 11.17
C ALA A 100 6.65 -7.86 10.07
N LYS A 101 5.35 -7.62 10.27
CA LYS A 101 4.46 -7.02 9.25
C LYS A 101 4.98 -5.66 8.77
N ASP A 102 5.44 -4.81 9.68
CA ASP A 102 6.02 -3.50 9.39
C ASP A 102 7.19 -3.54 8.39
N ARG A 103 8.11 -4.50 8.55
CA ARG A 103 9.27 -4.66 7.65
C ARG A 103 8.86 -5.18 6.28
N VAL A 104 7.93 -6.13 6.22
CA VAL A 104 7.46 -6.70 4.94
C VAL A 104 6.60 -5.68 4.19
N LEU A 105 5.78 -4.91 4.92
CA LEU A 105 4.95 -3.85 4.36
C LEU A 105 5.80 -2.74 3.75
N TYR A 106 6.83 -2.27 4.46
CA TYR A 106 7.79 -1.29 3.94
C TYR A 106 8.38 -1.72 2.60
N LEU A 107 8.93 -2.95 2.53
CA LEU A 107 9.49 -3.49 1.29
C LEU A 107 8.45 -3.60 0.17
N THR A 108 7.21 -3.93 0.53
CA THR A 108 6.11 -4.02 -0.44
C THR A 108 5.83 -2.66 -1.08
N TYR A 109 5.75 -1.58 -0.31
CA TYR A 109 5.58 -0.22 -0.85
C TYR A 109 6.74 0.17 -1.77
N LEU A 110 7.98 0.00 -1.33
CA LEU A 110 9.15 0.38 -2.12
C LEU A 110 9.24 -0.39 -3.44
N GLU A 111 9.02 -1.71 -3.38
CA GLU A 111 9.05 -2.55 -4.57
C GLU A 111 7.92 -2.22 -5.55
N LEU A 112 6.73 -1.86 -5.04
CA LEU A 112 5.63 -1.39 -5.89
C LEU A 112 5.95 -0.03 -6.54
N CYS A 113 6.56 0.91 -5.81
CA CYS A 113 7.04 2.16 -6.38
C CYS A 113 8.10 1.93 -7.46
N ARG A 114 9.04 1.00 -7.21
CA ARG A 114 10.07 0.60 -8.18
C ARG A 114 9.48 0.01 -9.46
N GLN A 115 8.45 -0.82 -9.35
CA GLN A 115 7.78 -1.42 -10.51
C GLN A 115 7.02 -0.37 -11.33
N LEU A 116 6.40 0.61 -10.67
CA LEU A 116 5.61 1.64 -11.34
C LEU A 116 6.46 2.74 -11.97
N ASN A 117 7.61 3.08 -11.36
CA ASN A 117 8.56 4.05 -11.90
C ASN A 117 10.02 3.60 -11.67
N PRO A 118 10.57 2.73 -12.54
CA PRO A 118 11.94 2.22 -12.38
C PRO A 118 13.02 3.30 -12.41
N GLU A 119 12.87 4.33 -13.26
CA GLU A 119 13.86 5.41 -13.42
C GLU A 119 13.84 6.37 -12.23
N GLY A 120 12.65 6.72 -11.73
CA GLY A 120 12.51 7.56 -10.54
C GLY A 120 12.96 6.88 -9.25
N HIS A 121 12.99 5.55 -9.21
CA HIS A 121 13.53 4.81 -8.07
C HIS A 121 15.00 5.14 -7.83
N GLU A 122 15.82 5.22 -8.88
CA GLU A 122 17.24 5.61 -8.70
C GLU A 122 17.34 6.97 -8.01
N LEU A 123 16.49 7.94 -8.37
CA LEU A 123 16.47 9.26 -7.74
C LEU A 123 15.91 9.26 -6.30
N LEU A 124 14.98 8.37 -5.98
CA LEU A 124 14.47 8.17 -4.61
C LEU A 124 15.54 7.61 -3.66
N PHE A 125 16.54 6.90 -4.19
CA PHE A 125 17.59 6.23 -3.42
C PHE A 125 19.01 6.79 -3.65
N SER A 126 19.19 7.80 -4.52
CA SER A 126 20.49 8.44 -4.83
C SER A 126 20.76 9.74 -4.04
N ILE A 127 19.93 10.08 -3.05
CA ILE A 127 20.15 11.26 -2.16
C ILE A 127 20.95 10.88 -0.89
N HIS A 128 21.68 9.76 -0.90
CA HIS A 128 22.57 9.35 0.19
C HIS A 128 23.97 8.98 -0.31
#